data_AF-A0A7K2Z227-F1
#
_entry.id   AF-A0A7K2Z227-F1
#
_cell.length_a   1.000
_cell.length_b   1.000
_cell.length_c   1.000
_cell.angle_alpha   90.00
_cell.angle_beta   90.00
_cell.angle_gamma   90.00
#
_symmetry.space_group_name_H-M   'P 1'
#
loop_
_entity.id
_entity.type
_entity.pdbx_description
1 polymer ?
#
loop_
_entity_poly.entity_id
_entity_poly.type
_entity_poly.pdbx_seq_one_letter_code
_entity_poly.pdbx_strand_id
1 'polypeptide(L)'
;PRAEQPRVEQARVEPAHHDIAPIVPAIREDDPYADAIEEFAAAGWLASHEDGLWRITGSFGNPVPIAAVAATRLAQYGEPVLIQAGNERRWAFMAWAAPDLTLLNWPARNWRSYQIRPPADPESRFRGGDLASVPGRVGPLNRQIGDPPPALLRVLGKLDLGFGELVKELQAIGG
;
A
#
# COMPACT_ATOMS: atom_id res chain seq x y z
N PRO A 1 54.00 43.15 9.13
CA PRO A 1 53.80 42.26 7.95
C PRO A 1 53.12 40.96 8.39
N ARG A 2 51.83 40.84 8.05
CA ARG A 2 50.85 39.88 8.57
C ARG A 2 50.86 38.62 7.70
N ALA A 3 50.75 37.45 8.33
CA ALA A 3 50.75 36.13 7.72
C ALA A 3 49.63 35.96 6.67
N GLU A 4 49.98 35.40 5.52
CA GLU A 4 49.06 35.02 4.45
C GLU A 4 48.80 33.51 4.58
N GLN A 5 47.56 33.14 4.94
CA GLN A 5 47.10 31.76 4.97
C GLN A 5 46.52 31.38 3.60
N PRO A 6 46.81 30.20 3.05
CA PRO A 6 46.13 29.74 1.83
C PRO A 6 44.69 29.28 2.13
N ARG A 7 43.79 29.79 1.29
CA ARG A 7 42.35 29.58 1.21
C ARG A 7 42.02 28.12 0.89
N VAL A 8 41.25 27.45 1.74
CA VAL A 8 40.71 26.10 1.47
C VAL A 8 39.60 26.22 0.45
N GLU A 9 39.84 25.69 -0.76
CA GLU A 9 38.83 25.52 -1.80
C GLU A 9 37.94 24.33 -1.43
N GLN A 10 36.74 24.61 -0.94
CA GLN A 10 35.73 23.59 -0.66
C GLN A 10 35.17 23.08 -1.99
N ALA A 11 35.60 21.89 -2.40
CA ALA A 11 35.00 21.16 -3.49
C ALA A 11 33.52 20.87 -3.16
N ARG A 12 32.64 21.53 -3.91
CA ARG A 12 31.20 21.30 -3.91
C ARG A 12 30.93 19.94 -4.55
N VAL A 13 30.68 18.93 -3.73
CA VAL A 13 30.19 17.62 -4.18
C VAL A 13 28.73 17.81 -4.62
N GLU A 14 28.48 17.71 -5.93
CA GLU A 14 27.12 17.62 -6.46
C GLU A 14 26.53 16.26 -6.08
N PRO A 15 25.25 16.18 -5.64
CA PRO A 15 24.64 14.92 -5.27
C PRO A 15 24.43 14.08 -6.54
N ALA A 16 25.11 12.94 -6.60
CA ALA A 16 24.85 11.92 -7.60
C ALA A 16 23.36 11.53 -7.55
N HIS A 17 22.67 11.69 -8.68
CA HIS A 17 21.35 11.12 -8.90
C HIS A 17 21.44 9.62 -8.67
N HIS A 18 20.85 9.15 -7.57
CA HIS A 18 20.76 7.74 -7.24
C HIS A 18 19.59 7.17 -8.05
N ASP A 19 19.86 6.70 -9.26
CA ASP A 19 18.96 5.82 -10.00
C ASP A 19 18.89 4.49 -9.23
N ILE A 20 17.94 4.40 -8.28
CA ILE A 20 17.58 3.12 -7.68
C ILE A 20 16.79 2.36 -8.74
N ALA A 21 17.48 1.51 -9.50
CA ALA A 21 16.80 0.46 -10.25
C ALA A 21 15.89 -0.31 -9.26
N PRO A 22 14.61 -0.54 -9.57
CA PRO A 22 13.75 -1.30 -8.66
C PRO A 22 14.37 -2.69 -8.48
N ILE A 23 14.70 -3.02 -7.24
CA ILE A 23 15.05 -4.38 -6.85
C ILE A 23 13.76 -5.17 -6.99
N VAL A 24 13.59 -5.85 -8.13
CA VAL A 24 12.51 -6.82 -8.32
C VAL A 24 12.95 -8.08 -7.58
N PRO A 25 12.31 -8.48 -6.46
CA PRO A 25 12.61 -9.77 -5.87
C PRO A 25 12.32 -10.86 -6.90
N ALA A 26 13.24 -11.80 -7.07
CA ALA A 26 13.09 -12.89 -8.00
C ALA A 26 11.84 -13.70 -7.62
N ILE A 27 10.86 -13.74 -8.52
CA ILE A 27 9.71 -14.66 -8.42
C ILE A 27 10.29 -16.07 -8.42
N ARG A 28 10.02 -16.83 -7.36
CA ARG A 28 10.43 -18.24 -7.28
C ARG A 28 9.54 -19.02 -8.26
N GLU A 29 10.06 -20.02 -8.95
CA GLU A 29 9.29 -20.85 -9.92
C GLU A 29 8.02 -21.49 -9.32
N ASP A 30 7.92 -21.57 -7.98
CA ASP A 30 6.75 -22.05 -7.24
C ASP A 30 6.03 -20.94 -6.44
N ASP A 31 6.09 -19.67 -6.88
CA ASP A 31 5.35 -18.59 -6.22
C ASP A 31 3.85 -18.72 -6.54
N PRO A 32 2.97 -18.99 -5.55
CA PRO A 32 1.53 -19.11 -5.79
C PRO A 32 0.90 -17.81 -6.32
N TYR A 33 1.59 -16.68 -6.21
CA TYR A 33 1.12 -15.38 -6.69
C TYR A 33 1.64 -15.01 -8.08
N ALA A 34 2.42 -15.87 -8.75
CA ALA A 34 3.07 -15.58 -10.03
C ALA A 34 2.11 -15.02 -11.08
N ASP A 35 0.95 -15.65 -11.28
CA ASP A 35 -0.07 -15.21 -12.24
C ASP A 35 -0.56 -13.78 -11.94
N ALA A 36 -0.82 -13.46 -10.66
CA ALA A 36 -1.25 -12.12 -10.25
C ALA A 36 -0.14 -11.09 -10.47
N ILE A 37 1.12 -11.44 -10.18
CA ILE A 37 2.27 -10.57 -10.41
C ILE A 37 2.46 -10.30 -11.91
N GLU A 38 2.30 -11.31 -12.77
CA GLU A 38 2.34 -11.15 -14.22
C GLU A 38 1.20 -10.25 -14.73
N GLU A 39 -0.03 -10.41 -14.21
CA GLU A 39 -1.16 -9.53 -14.53
C GLU A 39 -0.85 -8.07 -14.15
N PHE A 40 -0.26 -7.83 -12.97
CA PHE A 40 0.14 -6.50 -12.55
C PHE A 40 1.24 -5.92 -13.43
N ALA A 41 2.26 -6.71 -13.78
CA ALA A 41 3.34 -6.30 -14.66
C ALA A 41 2.82 -5.93 -16.06
N ALA A 42 1.88 -6.71 -16.61
CA ALA A 42 1.21 -6.42 -17.88
C ALA A 42 0.38 -5.11 -17.83
N ALA A 43 -0.15 -4.77 -16.67
CA ALA A 43 -0.83 -3.48 -16.41
C ALA A 43 0.15 -2.32 -16.13
N GLY A 44 1.46 -2.56 -16.14
CA GLY A 44 2.49 -1.56 -15.86
C GLY A 44 2.68 -1.26 -14.38
N TRP A 45 2.30 -2.19 -13.50
CA TRP A 45 2.50 -2.11 -12.05
C TRP A 45 3.59 -3.06 -11.60
N LEU A 46 4.33 -2.65 -10.58
CA LEU A 46 5.31 -3.48 -9.91
C LEU A 46 4.73 -3.90 -8.57
N ALA A 47 4.71 -5.20 -8.32
CA ALA A 47 4.31 -5.79 -7.04
C ALA A 47 5.54 -6.32 -6.31
N SER A 48 5.66 -5.98 -5.04
CA SER A 48 6.60 -6.60 -4.10
C SER A 48 5.87 -7.00 -2.84
N HIS A 49 6.39 -8.00 -2.14
CA HIS A 49 5.83 -8.50 -0.90
C HIS A 49 6.91 -8.51 0.18
N GLU A 50 6.68 -7.77 1.26
CA GLU A 50 7.60 -7.63 2.40
C GLU A 50 6.77 -7.62 3.69
N ASP A 51 7.18 -8.41 4.69
CA ASP A 51 6.55 -8.47 6.02
C ASP A 51 5.02 -8.62 6.01
N GLY A 52 4.48 -9.41 5.07
CA GLY A 52 3.03 -9.65 4.94
C GLY A 52 2.24 -8.53 4.25
N LEU A 53 2.92 -7.50 3.75
CA LEU A 53 2.36 -6.37 3.03
C LEU A 53 2.76 -6.41 1.55
N TRP A 54 1.76 -6.44 0.68
CA TRP A 54 1.95 -6.25 -0.75
C TRP A 54 2.06 -4.77 -1.07
N ARG A 55 3.17 -4.36 -1.69
CA ARG A 55 3.38 -3.01 -2.19
C ARG A 55 3.21 -3.00 -3.70
N ILE A 56 2.28 -2.19 -4.18
CA ILE A 56 1.95 -2.01 -5.59
C ILE A 56 2.35 -0.59 -6.01
N THR A 57 3.33 -0.49 -6.90
CA THR A 57 3.84 0.79 -7.41
C THR A 57 3.69 0.84 -8.93
N GLY A 58 3.78 2.04 -9.51
CA GLY A 58 3.63 2.23 -10.95
C GLY A 58 2.94 3.55 -11.28
N SER A 59 2.52 3.69 -12.54
CA SER A 59 1.82 4.90 -13.01
C SER A 59 0.31 4.72 -12.91
N PHE A 60 -0.31 5.39 -11.93
CA PHE A 60 -1.76 5.45 -11.80
C PHE A 60 -2.21 6.72 -11.10
N GLY A 61 -3.35 7.27 -11.53
CA GLY A 61 -3.89 8.51 -10.98
C GLY A 61 -4.49 8.33 -9.59
N ASN A 62 -5.17 7.22 -9.33
CA ASN A 62 -5.84 6.93 -8.07
C ASN A 62 -5.39 5.57 -7.52
N PRO A 63 -4.74 5.50 -6.35
CA PRO A 63 -4.27 4.24 -5.77
C PRO A 63 -5.40 3.32 -5.27
N VAL A 64 -6.59 3.85 -4.98
CA VAL A 64 -7.69 3.05 -4.38
C VAL A 64 -8.16 1.93 -5.30
N PRO A 65 -8.52 2.17 -6.59
CA PRO A 65 -8.86 1.10 -7.50
C PRO A 65 -7.74 0.07 -7.67
N ILE A 66 -6.48 0.50 -7.62
CA ILE A 66 -5.32 -0.39 -7.77
C ILE A 66 -5.21 -1.34 -6.57
N ALA A 67 -5.32 -0.80 -5.36
CA ALA A 67 -5.35 -1.62 -4.14
C ALA A 67 -6.51 -2.62 -4.15
N ALA A 68 -7.66 -2.22 -4.70
CA ALA A 68 -8.84 -3.09 -4.81
C ALA A 68 -8.68 -4.23 -5.82
N VAL A 69 -8.11 -3.93 -7.00
CA VAL A 69 -7.75 -4.96 -8.00
C VAL A 69 -6.75 -5.94 -7.39
N ALA A 70 -5.68 -5.41 -6.78
CA ALA A 70 -4.65 -6.23 -6.17
C ALA A 70 -5.20 -7.12 -5.04
N ALA A 71 -6.03 -6.56 -4.15
CA ALA A 71 -6.69 -7.34 -3.10
C ALA A 71 -7.55 -8.46 -3.67
N THR A 72 -8.29 -8.19 -4.76
CA THR A 72 -9.18 -9.18 -5.39
C THR A 72 -8.41 -10.30 -6.07
N ARG A 73 -7.28 -10.00 -6.72
CA ARG A 73 -6.44 -11.02 -7.37
C ARG A 73 -5.67 -11.84 -6.35
N LEU A 74 -4.98 -11.19 -5.43
CA LEU A 74 -4.14 -11.88 -4.44
C LEU A 74 -4.96 -12.74 -3.47
N ALA A 75 -6.17 -12.31 -3.09
CA ALA A 75 -7.05 -13.07 -2.21
C ALA A 75 -7.51 -14.42 -2.79
N GLN A 76 -7.40 -14.64 -4.10
CA GLN A 76 -7.71 -15.93 -4.73
C GLN A 76 -6.72 -17.02 -4.33
N TYR A 77 -5.50 -16.63 -3.96
CA TYR A 77 -4.41 -17.54 -3.58
C TYR A 77 -4.28 -17.69 -2.06
N GLY A 78 -4.86 -16.76 -1.29
CA GLY A 78 -4.92 -16.82 0.16
C GLY A 78 -5.46 -15.54 0.76
N GLU A 79 -6.28 -15.68 1.81
CA GLU A 79 -6.70 -14.58 2.67
C GLU A 79 -6.16 -14.80 4.09
N PRO A 80 -5.86 -13.74 4.84
CA PRO A 80 -6.05 -12.32 4.52
C PRO A 80 -4.93 -11.71 3.65
N VAL A 81 -5.21 -10.57 3.00
CA VAL A 81 -4.22 -9.79 2.25
C VAL A 81 -4.16 -8.34 2.74
N LEU A 82 -2.93 -7.82 2.85
CA LEU A 82 -2.65 -6.41 3.12
C LEU A 82 -2.00 -5.81 1.88
N ILE A 83 -2.59 -4.75 1.35
CA ILE A 83 -2.14 -4.09 0.13
C ILE A 83 -1.85 -2.63 0.43
N GLN A 84 -0.74 -2.13 -0.06
CA GLN A 84 -0.44 -0.72 -0.17
C GLN A 84 -0.17 -0.39 -1.64
N ALA A 85 -0.99 0.46 -2.23
CA ALA A 85 -0.79 0.95 -3.58
C ALA A 85 -0.42 2.43 -3.57
N GLY A 86 0.60 2.82 -4.32
CA GLY A 86 0.95 4.22 -4.58
C GLY A 86 2.39 4.57 -4.30
N ASN A 87 2.59 5.84 -3.97
CA ASN A 87 3.89 6.43 -3.68
C ASN A 87 3.79 7.38 -2.48
N GLU A 88 4.90 8.03 -2.14
CA GLU A 88 5.02 8.94 -1.00
C GLU A 88 3.99 10.09 -1.01
N ARG A 89 3.61 10.57 -2.21
CA ARG A 89 2.68 11.70 -2.35
C ARG A 89 1.22 11.30 -2.28
N ARG A 90 0.90 10.08 -2.75
CA ARG A 90 -0.47 9.57 -2.80
C ARG A 90 -0.45 8.05 -2.74
N TRP A 91 -1.08 7.50 -1.70
CA TRP A 91 -1.19 6.08 -1.50
C TRP A 91 -2.55 5.68 -0.92
N ALA A 92 -2.88 4.41 -1.05
CA ALA A 92 -3.99 3.75 -0.40
C ALA A 92 -3.51 2.44 0.22
N PHE A 93 -3.93 2.18 1.43
CA PHE A 93 -3.77 0.91 2.12
C PHE A 93 -5.13 0.21 2.21
N MET A 94 -5.16 -1.07 1.91
CA MET A 94 -6.33 -1.92 1.94
C MET A 94 -6.01 -3.23 2.65
N ALA A 95 -6.75 -3.52 3.70
CA ALA A 95 -6.74 -4.80 4.41
C ALA A 95 -8.02 -5.57 4.04
N TRP A 96 -7.89 -6.77 3.50
CA TRP A 96 -9.00 -7.57 3.03
C TRP A 96 -8.96 -9.00 3.56
N ALA A 97 -10.08 -9.43 4.14
CA ALA A 97 -10.37 -10.83 4.45
C ALA A 97 -11.89 -10.97 4.48
N ALA A 98 -12.48 -11.73 3.56
CA ALA A 98 -13.91 -11.76 3.38
C ALA A 98 -14.66 -12.05 4.70
N PRO A 99 -15.72 -11.28 5.03
CA PRO A 99 -16.30 -10.16 4.28
C PRO A 99 -15.74 -8.78 4.67
N ASP A 100 -14.73 -8.72 5.53
CA ASP A 100 -14.23 -7.48 6.15
C ASP A 100 -13.17 -6.79 5.26
N LEU A 101 -13.43 -5.53 4.93
CA LEU A 101 -12.47 -4.64 4.27
C LEU A 101 -12.19 -3.42 5.13
N THR A 102 -10.92 -3.05 5.26
CA THR A 102 -10.52 -1.74 5.78
C THR A 102 -9.67 -1.00 4.76
N LEU A 103 -9.96 0.29 4.58
CA LEU A 103 -9.27 1.20 3.68
C LEU A 103 -8.76 2.41 4.46
N LEU A 104 -7.52 2.82 4.17
CA LEU A 104 -6.95 4.11 4.52
C LEU A 104 -6.32 4.71 3.27
N ASN A 105 -6.47 6.00 3.04
CA ASN A 105 -5.85 6.63 1.88
C ASN A 105 -5.40 8.05 2.18
N TRP A 106 -4.29 8.44 1.55
CA TRP A 106 -3.79 9.81 1.58
C TRP A 106 -4.41 10.64 0.44
N PRO A 107 -4.73 11.94 0.66
CA PRO A 107 -4.54 12.75 1.87
C PRO A 107 -5.70 12.67 2.89
N ALA A 108 -6.74 11.88 2.62
CA ALA A 108 -7.94 11.84 3.47
C ALA A 108 -7.65 11.37 4.90
N ARG A 109 -6.63 10.52 5.11
CA ARG A 109 -6.11 10.10 6.42
C ARG A 109 -7.18 9.54 7.38
N ASN A 110 -8.27 8.99 6.86
CA ASN A 110 -9.37 8.45 7.65
C ASN A 110 -9.56 6.98 7.33
N TRP A 111 -9.63 6.16 8.38
CA TRP A 111 -9.99 4.75 8.23
C TRP A 111 -11.45 4.61 7.78
N ARG A 112 -11.69 3.71 6.84
CA ARG A 112 -13.03 3.32 6.38
C ARG A 112 -13.13 1.81 6.44
N SER A 113 -14.21 1.31 7.02
CA SER A 113 -14.49 -0.13 7.04
C SER A 113 -15.70 -0.44 6.20
N TYR A 114 -15.68 -1.58 5.51
CA TYR A 114 -16.76 -2.07 4.67
C TYR A 114 -17.00 -3.55 4.94
N GLN A 115 -18.24 -3.98 4.75
CA GLN A 115 -18.60 -5.37 4.57
C GLN A 115 -18.94 -5.62 3.09
N ILE A 116 -18.13 -6.45 2.45
CA ILE A 116 -18.33 -6.86 1.07
C ILE A 116 -18.66 -8.34 1.09
N ARG A 117 -19.86 -8.67 0.63
CA ARG A 117 -20.36 -10.04 0.58
C ARG A 117 -20.49 -10.48 -0.88
N PRO A 118 -20.32 -11.77 -1.17
CA PRO A 118 -20.60 -12.32 -2.48
C PRO A 118 -22.00 -11.91 -2.98
N PRO A 119 -22.18 -11.67 -4.29
CA PRO A 119 -21.20 -11.89 -5.36
C PRO A 119 -20.20 -10.74 -5.56
N ALA A 120 -20.20 -9.71 -4.69
CA ALA A 120 -19.27 -8.59 -4.81
C ALA A 120 -17.90 -8.89 -4.16
N ASP A 121 -16.89 -8.16 -4.63
CA ASP A 121 -15.49 -8.22 -4.21
C ASP A 121 -14.91 -6.78 -4.08
N PRO A 122 -13.67 -6.60 -3.62
CA PRO A 122 -13.08 -5.26 -3.57
C PRO A 122 -13.05 -4.55 -4.93
N GLU A 123 -12.65 -5.24 -6.01
CA GLU A 123 -12.52 -4.63 -7.34
C GLU A 123 -13.85 -4.01 -7.80
N SER A 124 -14.92 -4.79 -7.81
CA SER A 124 -16.27 -4.36 -8.22
C SER A 124 -16.80 -3.20 -7.39
N ARG A 125 -16.41 -3.09 -6.10
CA ARG A 125 -16.84 -2.01 -5.20
C ARG A 125 -16.05 -0.72 -5.37
N PHE A 126 -14.79 -0.80 -5.72
CA PHE A 126 -13.88 0.36 -5.73
C PHE A 126 -13.40 0.77 -7.12
N ARG A 127 -13.83 0.10 -8.20
CA ARG A 127 -13.50 0.46 -9.59
C ARG A 127 -13.74 1.93 -9.92
N GLY A 128 -14.84 2.51 -9.42
CA GLY A 128 -15.21 3.91 -9.69
C GLY A 128 -14.40 4.96 -8.92
N GLY A 129 -13.66 4.57 -7.88
CA GLY A 129 -12.82 5.49 -7.08
C GLY A 129 -13.57 6.52 -6.21
N ASP A 130 -14.87 6.72 -6.40
CA ASP A 130 -15.71 7.56 -5.55
C ASP A 130 -16.06 6.83 -4.25
N LEU A 131 -15.32 7.16 -3.19
CA LEU A 131 -15.48 6.54 -1.88
C LEU A 131 -16.75 6.97 -1.14
N ALA A 132 -17.47 8.00 -1.60
CA ALA A 132 -18.69 8.48 -0.94
C ALA A 132 -19.90 7.59 -1.27
N SER A 133 -19.91 6.97 -2.45
CA SER A 133 -21.02 6.16 -2.96
C SER A 133 -20.84 4.65 -2.76
N VAL A 134 -19.69 4.19 -2.26
CA VAL A 134 -19.42 2.75 -2.09
C VAL A 134 -20.37 2.13 -1.05
N PRO A 135 -21.20 1.13 -1.42
CA PRO A 135 -22.12 0.48 -0.51
C PRO A 135 -21.41 -0.46 0.47
N GLY A 136 -22.06 -0.72 1.60
CA GLY A 136 -21.57 -1.66 2.62
C GLY A 136 -20.61 -1.06 3.62
N ARG A 137 -20.47 0.28 3.69
CA ARG A 137 -19.67 0.96 4.71
C ARG A 137 -20.23 0.68 6.10
N VAL A 138 -19.35 0.40 7.06
CA VAL A 138 -19.68 0.12 8.46
C VAL A 138 -18.81 0.95 9.42
N GLY A 139 -19.37 1.28 10.58
CA GLY A 139 -18.67 2.06 11.61
C GLY A 139 -18.57 3.56 11.30
N PRO A 140 -17.77 4.30 12.09
CA PRO A 140 -17.72 5.76 12.04
C PRO A 140 -17.03 6.31 10.78
N LEU A 141 -17.43 7.52 10.36
CA LEU A 141 -16.94 8.14 9.11
C LEU A 141 -15.53 8.73 9.21
N ASN A 142 -15.13 9.19 10.41
CA ASN A 142 -13.91 9.96 10.65
C ASN A 142 -13.05 9.31 11.73
N ARG A 143 -12.67 8.05 11.53
CA ARG A 143 -11.78 7.34 12.45
C ARG A 143 -10.33 7.74 12.18
N GLN A 144 -9.68 8.29 13.20
CA GLN A 144 -8.30 8.78 13.14
C GLN A 144 -7.31 7.63 12.98
N ILE A 145 -6.14 7.91 12.39
CA ILE A 145 -5.10 6.90 12.10
C ILE A 145 -4.67 6.13 13.36
N GLY A 146 -4.73 6.73 14.56
CA GLY A 146 -4.36 6.07 15.82
C GLY A 146 -5.42 5.16 16.46
N ASP A 147 -6.65 5.10 15.91
CA ASP A 147 -7.71 4.22 16.38
C ASP A 147 -7.98 3.13 15.31
N PRO A 148 -7.45 1.91 15.46
CA PRO A 148 -7.62 0.87 14.45
C PRO A 148 -9.07 0.40 14.39
N PRO A 149 -9.68 0.28 13.19
CA PRO A 149 -11.00 -0.30 13.08
C PRO A 149 -11.05 -1.75 13.57
N PRO A 150 -12.14 -2.20 14.21
CA PRO A 150 -12.29 -3.61 14.60
C PRO A 150 -12.14 -4.59 13.44
N ALA A 151 -12.55 -4.19 12.22
CA ALA A 151 -12.33 -4.98 11.01
C ALA A 151 -10.84 -5.16 10.71
N LEU A 152 -10.04 -4.10 10.81
CA LEU A 152 -8.59 -4.18 10.64
C LEU A 152 -7.96 -5.11 11.69
N LEU A 153 -8.34 -4.98 12.96
CA LEU A 153 -7.83 -5.85 14.02
C LEU A 153 -8.13 -7.33 13.77
N ARG A 154 -9.28 -7.66 13.18
CA ARG A 154 -9.61 -9.03 12.78
C ARG A 154 -8.73 -9.53 11.64
N VAL A 155 -8.43 -8.70 10.64
CA VAL A 155 -7.52 -9.05 9.54
C VAL A 155 -6.10 -9.25 10.09
N LEU A 156 -5.62 -8.31 10.90
CA LEU A 156 -4.29 -8.36 11.50
C LEU A 156 -4.10 -9.57 12.43
N GLY A 157 -5.11 -9.90 13.24
CA GLY A 157 -5.07 -11.09 14.10
C GLY A 157 -4.97 -12.41 13.33
N LYS A 158 -5.39 -12.47 12.06
CA LYS A 158 -5.19 -13.64 11.19
C LYS A 158 -3.76 -13.73 10.63
N LEU A 159 -3.02 -12.63 10.62
CA LEU A 159 -1.63 -12.54 10.15
C LEU A 159 -0.60 -12.56 11.28
N ASP A 160 -1.06 -12.62 12.53
CA ASP A 160 -0.23 -12.41 13.72
C ASP A 160 0.56 -11.07 13.70
N LEU A 161 0.01 -10.06 13.00
CA LEU A 161 0.66 -8.75 12.83
C LEU A 161 0.12 -7.73 13.84
N GLY A 162 1.03 -7.00 14.50
CA GLY A 162 0.66 -5.94 15.43
C GLY A 162 0.22 -4.66 14.72
N PHE A 163 -0.80 -3.96 15.24
CA PHE A 163 -1.22 -2.67 14.66
C PHE A 163 -0.11 -1.61 14.68
N GLY A 164 0.71 -1.57 15.74
CA GLY A 164 1.84 -0.64 15.84
C GLY A 164 2.94 -0.91 14.80
N GLU A 165 3.10 -2.16 14.38
CA GLU A 165 4.04 -2.56 13.33
C GLU A 165 3.52 -2.11 11.96
N LEU A 166 2.23 -2.39 11.66
CA LEU A 166 1.58 -1.87 10.46
C LEU A 166 1.72 -0.34 10.35
N VAL A 167 1.51 0.40 11.44
CA VAL A 167 1.61 1.87 11.41
C VAL A 167 3.03 2.33 11.06
N LYS A 168 4.08 1.64 11.55
CA LYS A 168 5.46 1.95 11.19
C LYS A 168 5.71 1.73 9.70
N GLU A 169 5.24 0.61 9.15
CA GLU A 169 5.33 0.30 7.73
C GLU A 169 4.62 1.35 6.86
N LEU A 170 3.42 1.76 7.26
CA LEU A 170 2.68 2.80 6.55
C LEU A 170 3.34 4.19 6.65
N GLN A 171 4.02 4.49 7.76
CA GLN A 171 4.73 5.76 7.99
C GLN A 171 6.07 5.85 7.26
N ALA A 172 6.80 4.74 7.13
CA ALA A 172 8.09 4.69 6.43
C ALA A 172 8.00 5.21 4.97
N ILE A 173 6.80 5.21 4.39
CA ILE A 173 6.53 5.60 3.01
C ILE A 173 5.91 7.01 2.93
N GLY A 174 5.40 7.56 4.03
CA GLY A 174 4.74 8.87 4.08
C GLY A 174 5.66 10.05 4.42
N GLY A 175 6.89 9.79 4.88
CA GLY A 175 7.77 10.79 5.50
C GLY A 175 7.46 11.01 6.99
#